data_AF-T0LNM1-F1
#
_entry.id   AF-T0LNM1-F1
#
_cell.length_a   1.000
_cell.length_b   1.000
_cell.length_c   1.000
_cell.angle_alpha   90.00
_cell.angle_beta   90.00
_cell.angle_gamma   90.00
#
_symmetry.space_group_name_H-M   'P 1'
#
loop_
_entity.id
_entity.type
_entity.pdbx_description
1 polymer ?
#
loop_
_entity_poly.entity_id
_entity_poly.type
_entity_poly.pdbx_seq_one_letter_code
_entity_poly.pdbx_strand_id
1 'polypeptide(L)'
;MDSSAMDLDHYPPDLRQLRDSYKAATNCFLRWLWCQYHIIVPDEASNASTFKNTAQMVWVARKVEEARTDVPKSIISSLDDAIRDRTMVFQMYDDAEAGHKHIIRTLQDIHRILKPLESQSADVVFVDYAADAQQALWNNAFQALHVDDTPESSHGSPRSGSENSGTGHASSPASAPTQPAQPQAQPIGPIEFDLEDDEMTHMIDSAWFLIEMNKMRAQLEQIWAEAARGDVPIVFAAWLTSLAVYDMSDRDHMPQDYLNKFCLMQAYNCRCNSCQMVRSSVRKLDDEQDPDECLQSAVRLFKTAKAIGEYGQGIGEFRAPQIDGQPCGSGEMFTYDITNRNMGSEPPSFPDSYRNRIHEALESVRVSLPLRGRYARAIARAERLRLDRYRGIKICEAFFDVAQRFFLQENSPRKPSIFLVTTMDLFMLAADAASTHGGRLSGTQCRVATLELALQVRDCLAQFKPDTDLLEHHPHVADQVRDLSTAIHYYIMETKSGLYYESPWTMGCHMLEFLTTANNIGLRVCKRYAVFQSILHLYNAMRRLNIKELSIPKNYELEKLCQMFVWPVFKGNMPMSGFLSVFLLALYQSGTADNVKIPFS
;
A
#
# COMPACT_ATOMS: atom_id res chain seq x y z
N MET A 1 28.25 -25.29 46.50
CA MET A 1 27.86 -23.97 47.02
C MET A 1 28.55 -22.96 46.11
N ASP A 2 28.13 -22.88 44.86
CA ASP A 2 26.91 -22.21 44.36
C ASP A 2 27.24 -20.75 44.05
N SER A 3 27.24 -20.41 42.76
CA SER A 3 26.06 -19.81 42.12
C SER A 3 26.49 -19.15 40.81
N SER A 4 26.18 -19.83 39.71
CA SER A 4 26.10 -19.25 38.38
C SER A 4 24.64 -19.37 37.95
N ALA A 5 23.91 -18.27 37.98
CA ALA A 5 22.62 -18.13 37.31
C ALA A 5 22.36 -16.65 37.07
N MET A 6 22.69 -16.19 35.86
CA MET A 6 21.97 -15.11 35.20
C MET A 6 21.33 -15.74 33.98
N ASP A 7 20.14 -16.31 34.18
CA ASP A 7 19.20 -16.61 33.10
C ASP A 7 18.72 -15.28 32.54
N LEU A 8 19.08 -15.00 31.29
CA LEU A 8 18.43 -14.00 30.46
C LEU A 8 17.27 -14.67 29.75
N ASP A 9 16.07 -14.16 30.02
CA ASP A 9 14.78 -14.46 29.43
C ASP A 9 14.87 -14.96 27.97
N HIS A 10 14.82 -16.28 27.77
CA HIS A 10 14.56 -16.88 26.46
C HIS A 10 13.05 -16.96 26.27
N TYR A 11 12.46 -15.89 25.74
CA TYR A 11 11.18 -16.03 25.05
C TYR A 11 11.38 -16.99 23.87
N PRO A 12 10.51 -18.00 23.68
CA PRO A 12 10.58 -18.86 22.51
C PRO A 12 10.50 -17.98 21.24
N PRO A 13 11.31 -18.25 20.21
CA PRO A 13 11.31 -17.47 18.98
C PRO A 13 9.92 -17.48 18.32
N ASP A 14 9.51 -16.33 17.80
CA ASP A 14 8.23 -16.13 17.12
C ASP A 14 8.09 -17.11 15.94
N LEU A 15 6.96 -17.81 15.87
CA LEU A 15 6.68 -18.81 14.83
C LEU A 15 6.75 -18.19 13.43
N ARG A 16 6.31 -16.93 13.27
CA ARG A 16 6.40 -16.23 11.98
C ARG A 16 7.86 -15.95 11.61
N GLN A 17 8.63 -15.41 12.56
CA GLN A 17 10.05 -15.14 12.36
C GLN A 17 10.83 -16.41 12.01
N LEU A 18 10.57 -17.53 12.70
CA LEU A 18 11.17 -18.82 12.36
C LEU A 18 10.81 -19.29 10.95
N ARG A 19 9.53 -19.11 10.56
CA ARG A 19 9.07 -19.44 9.21
C ARG A 19 9.77 -18.62 8.15
N ASP A 20 9.82 -17.30 8.33
CA ASP A 20 10.46 -16.38 7.40
C ASP A 20 11.96 -16.67 7.29
N SER A 21 12.61 -16.93 8.43
CA SER A 21 14.02 -17.29 8.51
C SER A 21 14.32 -18.56 7.73
N TYR A 22 13.62 -19.68 8.00
CA TYR A 22 13.92 -20.92 7.28
C TYR A 22 13.59 -20.80 5.79
N LYS A 23 12.54 -20.07 5.39
CA LYS A 23 12.19 -19.85 3.97
C LYS A 23 13.27 -19.06 3.24
N ALA A 24 13.73 -17.96 3.82
CA ALA A 24 14.80 -17.14 3.26
C ALA A 24 16.10 -17.95 3.12
N ALA A 25 16.49 -18.68 4.17
CA ALA A 25 17.68 -19.51 4.20
C ALA A 25 17.61 -20.66 3.17
N THR A 26 16.44 -21.30 3.05
CA THR A 26 16.19 -22.36 2.06
C THR A 26 16.28 -21.82 0.64
N ASN A 27 15.64 -20.68 0.35
CA ASN A 27 15.69 -20.04 -0.97
C ASN A 27 17.11 -19.61 -1.35
N CYS A 28 17.87 -19.03 -0.41
CA CYS A 28 19.28 -18.70 -0.61
C CYS A 28 20.09 -19.93 -1.07
N PHE A 29 19.99 -21.03 -0.32
CA PHE A 29 20.66 -22.28 -0.63
C PHE A 29 20.21 -22.88 -1.98
N LEU A 30 18.90 -22.95 -2.23
CA LEU A 30 18.37 -23.57 -3.44
C LEU A 30 18.69 -22.76 -4.69
N ARG A 31 18.75 -21.42 -4.61
CA ARG A 31 19.20 -20.57 -5.72
C ARG A 31 20.64 -20.93 -6.11
N TRP A 32 21.53 -21.06 -5.14
CA TRP A 32 22.90 -21.49 -5.40
C TRP A 32 22.96 -22.89 -6.01
N LEU A 33 22.23 -23.86 -5.43
CA LEU A 33 22.20 -25.24 -5.94
C LEU A 33 21.65 -25.31 -7.36
N TRP A 34 20.67 -24.46 -7.68
CA TRP A 34 20.07 -24.34 -9.00
C TRP A 34 21.06 -23.77 -10.03
N CYS A 35 21.87 -22.78 -9.64
CA CYS A 35 22.97 -22.31 -10.48
C CYS A 35 23.96 -23.44 -10.80
N GLN A 36 24.30 -24.29 -9.83
CA GLN A 36 25.15 -25.46 -10.08
C GLN A 36 24.49 -26.44 -11.05
N TYR A 37 23.18 -26.69 -10.92
CA TYR A 37 22.45 -27.55 -11.85
C TYR A 37 22.56 -27.08 -13.30
N HIS A 38 22.41 -25.77 -13.55
CA HIS A 38 22.57 -25.18 -14.88
C HIS A 38 23.99 -25.31 -15.46
N ILE A 39 25.01 -25.31 -14.61
CA ILE A 39 26.40 -25.53 -15.02
C ILE A 39 26.62 -27.00 -15.41
N ILE A 40 26.01 -27.94 -14.66
CA ILE A 40 26.19 -29.38 -14.84
C ILE A 40 25.36 -29.92 -16.01
N VAL A 41 24.14 -29.41 -16.22
CA VAL A 41 23.21 -29.88 -17.27
C VAL A 41 22.57 -28.70 -18.03
N PRO A 42 23.31 -28.02 -18.93
CA PRO A 42 22.85 -26.80 -19.58
C PRO A 42 21.58 -26.98 -20.44
N ASP A 43 21.45 -28.12 -21.11
CA ASP A 43 20.38 -28.41 -22.08
C ASP A 43 19.04 -28.80 -21.43
N GLU A 44 19.07 -29.44 -20.24
CA GLU A 44 17.83 -29.79 -19.51
C GLU A 44 17.35 -28.64 -18.61
N ALA A 45 18.28 -27.85 -18.06
CA ALA A 45 17.96 -26.78 -17.13
C ALA A 45 17.42 -25.52 -17.84
N SER A 46 17.78 -25.31 -19.13
CA SER A 46 17.40 -24.11 -19.89
C SER A 46 15.88 -23.91 -20.10
N ASN A 47 15.07 -24.95 -19.86
CA ASN A 47 13.60 -24.88 -19.96
C ASN A 47 12.87 -25.10 -18.62
N ALA A 48 13.59 -25.32 -17.51
CA ALA A 48 13.00 -25.57 -16.20
C ALA A 48 13.04 -24.31 -15.33
N SER A 49 11.95 -24.02 -14.60
CA SER A 49 11.89 -22.90 -13.65
C SER A 49 12.24 -23.29 -12.21
N THR A 50 12.26 -24.60 -11.88
CA THR A 50 12.53 -25.13 -10.52
C THR A 50 12.95 -26.61 -10.57
N PHE A 51 13.38 -27.16 -9.44
CA PHE A 51 13.66 -28.59 -9.27
C PHE A 51 12.38 -29.42 -9.41
N LYS A 52 12.47 -30.56 -10.09
CA LYS A 52 11.36 -31.51 -10.31
C LYS A 52 10.90 -32.19 -9.02
N ASN A 53 11.82 -32.48 -8.11
CA ASN A 53 11.58 -33.10 -6.81
C ASN A 53 12.82 -33.05 -5.93
N THR A 54 12.67 -33.44 -4.67
CA THR A 54 13.75 -33.55 -3.67
C THR A 54 14.89 -34.49 -4.10
N ALA A 55 14.59 -35.54 -4.88
CA ALA A 55 15.63 -36.45 -5.38
C ALA A 55 16.56 -35.78 -6.40
N GLN A 56 16.06 -34.85 -7.21
CA GLN A 56 16.89 -34.04 -8.11
C GLN A 56 17.84 -33.15 -7.33
N MET A 57 17.39 -32.53 -6.24
CA MET A 57 18.26 -31.71 -5.39
C MET A 57 19.44 -32.52 -4.84
N VAL A 58 19.18 -33.72 -4.32
CA VAL A 58 20.23 -34.64 -3.84
C VAL A 58 21.16 -35.07 -4.97
N TRP A 59 20.61 -35.35 -6.16
CA TRP A 59 21.41 -35.70 -7.33
C TRP A 59 22.36 -34.58 -7.74
N VAL A 60 21.90 -33.32 -7.75
CA VAL A 60 22.75 -32.16 -8.05
C VAL A 60 23.85 -32.01 -7.01
N ALA A 61 23.53 -32.15 -5.71
CA ALA A 61 24.52 -32.10 -4.65
C ALA A 61 25.63 -33.16 -4.82
N ARG A 62 25.27 -34.39 -5.22
CA ARG A 62 26.27 -35.44 -5.53
C ARG A 62 27.12 -35.09 -6.74
N LYS A 63 26.56 -34.43 -7.75
CA LYS A 63 27.33 -33.99 -8.93
C LYS A 63 28.32 -32.88 -8.59
N VAL A 64 27.93 -31.96 -7.71
CA VAL A 64 28.85 -30.96 -7.13
C VAL A 64 30.01 -31.63 -6.40
N GLU A 65 29.72 -32.68 -5.62
CA GLU A 65 30.74 -33.49 -4.93
C GLU A 65 31.67 -34.24 -5.91
N GLU A 66 31.11 -34.91 -6.91
CA GLU A 66 31.88 -35.60 -7.96
C GLU A 66 32.80 -34.62 -8.71
N ALA A 67 32.33 -33.40 -8.96
CA ALA A 67 33.11 -32.34 -9.60
C ALA A 67 34.13 -31.68 -8.65
N ARG A 68 34.06 -31.96 -7.34
CA ARG A 68 34.85 -31.32 -6.28
C ARG A 68 34.78 -29.80 -6.32
N THR A 69 33.58 -29.27 -6.59
CA THR A 69 33.35 -27.82 -6.58
C THR A 69 33.28 -27.32 -5.15
N ASP A 70 34.07 -26.30 -4.83
CA ASP A 70 34.04 -25.64 -3.51
C ASP A 70 32.67 -24.98 -3.26
N VAL A 71 32.17 -25.10 -2.03
CA VAL A 71 30.89 -24.51 -1.59
C VAL A 71 31.16 -23.30 -0.68
N PRO A 72 30.64 -22.10 -1.00
CA PRO A 72 30.83 -20.93 -0.16
C PRO A 72 30.31 -21.13 1.27
N LYS A 73 30.99 -20.55 2.26
CA LYS A 73 30.60 -20.66 3.68
C LYS A 73 29.22 -20.09 3.93
N SER A 74 28.87 -18.97 3.29
CA SER A 74 27.54 -18.37 3.38
C SER A 74 26.42 -19.33 2.97
N ILE A 75 26.68 -20.23 2.01
CA ILE A 75 25.71 -21.21 1.53
C ILE A 75 25.57 -22.38 2.51
N ILE A 76 26.69 -22.86 3.09
CA ILE A 76 26.64 -23.86 4.16
C ILE A 76 25.93 -23.30 5.39
N SER A 77 26.21 -22.05 5.79
CA SER A 77 25.51 -21.37 6.87
C SER A 77 24.01 -21.26 6.60
N SER A 78 23.62 -20.85 5.37
CA SER A 78 22.21 -20.78 4.99
C SER A 78 21.53 -22.16 5.05
N LEU A 79 22.25 -23.23 4.70
CA LEU A 79 21.73 -24.60 4.82
C LEU A 79 21.62 -25.06 6.28
N ASP A 80 22.60 -24.72 7.13
CA ASP A 80 22.56 -24.98 8.57
C ASP A 80 21.37 -24.22 9.23
N ASP A 81 21.17 -22.95 8.88
CA ASP A 81 20.05 -22.11 9.35
C ASP A 81 18.70 -22.68 8.90
N ALA A 82 18.59 -23.04 7.61
CA ALA A 82 17.38 -23.67 7.07
C ALA A 82 17.02 -24.96 7.80
N ILE A 83 17.99 -25.85 8.06
CA ILE A 83 17.74 -27.12 8.78
C ILE A 83 17.33 -26.84 10.22
N ARG A 84 18.04 -25.94 10.92
CA ARG A 84 17.77 -25.63 12.33
C ARG A 84 16.37 -25.05 12.51
N ASP A 85 16.06 -23.97 11.81
CA ASP A 85 14.83 -23.22 12.01
C ASP A 85 13.61 -24.03 11.53
N ARG A 86 13.76 -24.78 10.42
CA ARG A 86 12.73 -25.71 9.94
C ARG A 86 12.48 -26.85 10.93
N THR A 87 13.52 -27.35 11.61
CA THR A 87 13.39 -28.36 12.68
C THR A 87 12.69 -27.80 13.91
N MET A 88 12.97 -26.55 14.31
CA MET A 88 12.25 -25.90 15.40
C MET A 88 10.76 -25.78 15.10
N VAL A 89 10.40 -25.32 13.90
CA VAL A 89 9.00 -25.24 13.47
C VAL A 89 8.36 -26.63 13.46
N PHE A 90 9.06 -27.66 12.97
CA PHE A 90 8.56 -29.04 12.99
C PHE A 90 8.23 -29.54 14.41
N GLN A 91 9.13 -29.29 15.36
CA GLN A 91 8.97 -29.67 16.76
C GLN A 91 7.81 -28.93 17.43
N MET A 92 7.55 -27.67 17.04
CA MET A 92 6.40 -26.94 17.54
C MET A 92 5.08 -27.63 17.17
N TYR A 93 5.02 -28.38 16.06
CA TYR A 93 3.83 -29.12 15.60
C TYR A 93 3.85 -30.62 15.94
N ASP A 94 4.55 -31.02 17.00
CA ASP A 94 4.58 -32.41 17.51
C ASP A 94 4.97 -33.45 16.43
N ASP A 95 5.87 -33.07 15.52
CA ASP A 95 6.36 -33.92 14.43
C ASP A 95 5.27 -34.46 13.47
N ALA A 96 4.13 -33.78 13.37
CA ALA A 96 2.92 -34.30 12.72
C ALA A 96 2.89 -34.20 11.17
N GLU A 97 3.83 -33.50 10.53
CA GLU A 97 3.81 -33.23 9.08
C GLU A 97 4.90 -34.02 8.31
N ALA A 98 4.47 -35.00 7.52
CA ALA A 98 5.37 -35.94 6.87
C ALA A 98 6.21 -35.31 5.76
N GLY A 99 5.67 -34.32 5.03
CA GLY A 99 6.38 -33.56 4.00
C GLY A 99 7.55 -32.77 4.58
N HIS A 100 7.31 -32.02 5.66
CA HIS A 100 8.26 -31.17 6.36
C HIS A 100 9.39 -32.01 6.94
N LYS A 101 9.04 -33.16 7.51
CA LYS A 101 10.03 -34.17 7.94
C LYS A 101 10.88 -34.70 6.79
N HIS A 102 10.27 -34.96 5.63
CA HIS A 102 10.97 -35.46 4.44
C HIS A 102 11.95 -34.42 3.90
N ILE A 103 11.59 -33.14 3.87
CA ILE A 103 12.50 -32.10 3.39
C ILE A 103 13.60 -31.80 4.40
N ILE A 104 13.33 -31.77 5.71
CA ILE A 104 14.41 -31.67 6.72
C ILE A 104 15.45 -32.78 6.49
N ARG A 105 15.01 -34.02 6.27
CA ARG A 105 15.92 -35.15 5.95
C ARG A 105 16.68 -34.93 4.65
N THR A 106 16.00 -34.44 3.61
CA THR A 106 16.61 -34.15 2.31
C THR A 106 17.71 -33.09 2.45
N LEU A 107 17.44 -32.00 3.16
CA LEU A 107 18.41 -30.94 3.43
C LEU A 107 19.58 -31.46 4.28
N GLN A 108 19.31 -32.31 5.28
CA GLN A 108 20.37 -32.96 6.08
C GLN A 108 21.25 -33.89 5.25
N ASP A 109 20.67 -34.62 4.28
CA ASP A 109 21.41 -35.48 3.37
C ASP A 109 22.29 -34.66 2.42
N ILE A 110 21.76 -33.57 1.87
CA ILE A 110 22.54 -32.64 1.04
C ILE A 110 23.64 -31.99 1.87
N HIS A 111 23.33 -31.57 3.09
CA HIS A 111 24.32 -30.99 4.00
C HIS A 111 25.47 -31.97 4.27
N ARG A 112 25.18 -33.26 4.46
CA ARG A 112 26.22 -34.30 4.63
C ARG A 112 27.14 -34.43 3.40
N ILE A 113 26.60 -34.22 2.20
CA ILE A 113 27.35 -34.28 0.92
C ILE A 113 28.21 -33.02 0.74
N LEU A 114 27.66 -31.84 1.03
CA LEU A 114 28.27 -30.56 0.68
C LEU A 114 29.18 -29.97 1.76
N LYS A 115 28.93 -30.24 3.06
CA LYS A 115 29.75 -29.69 4.17
C LYS A 115 31.25 -30.03 4.03
N PRO A 116 31.66 -31.23 3.58
CA PRO A 116 33.08 -31.52 3.35
C PRO A 116 33.76 -30.66 2.28
N LEU A 117 32.98 -30.00 1.41
CA LEU A 117 33.45 -29.17 0.30
C LEU A 117 33.43 -27.67 0.66
N GLU A 118 33.19 -27.33 1.92
CA GLU A 118 33.16 -25.95 2.39
C GLU A 118 34.48 -25.22 2.07
N SER A 119 34.38 -24.06 1.43
CA SER A 119 35.53 -23.27 1.01
C SER A 119 36.29 -22.74 2.24
N GLN A 120 37.62 -22.71 2.17
CA GLN A 120 38.45 -22.14 3.24
C GLN A 120 38.63 -20.62 3.10
N SER A 121 38.29 -20.04 1.96
CA SER A 121 38.35 -18.61 1.65
C SER A 121 37.24 -17.80 2.34
N ALA A 122 37.51 -16.53 2.63
CA ALA A 122 36.50 -15.60 3.16
C ALA A 122 35.46 -15.24 2.08
N ASP A 123 34.18 -15.17 2.47
CA ASP A 123 33.03 -15.10 1.57
C ASP A 123 33.04 -13.93 0.59
N VAL A 124 32.51 -14.19 -0.61
CA VAL A 124 31.88 -13.17 -1.46
C VAL A 124 30.41 -13.12 -1.05
N VAL A 125 29.96 -11.98 -0.52
CA VAL A 125 28.57 -11.78 -0.11
C VAL A 125 27.65 -11.97 -1.32
N PHE A 126 26.76 -12.94 -1.25
CA PHE A 126 25.66 -13.08 -2.20
C PHE A 126 24.56 -12.09 -1.79
N VAL A 127 24.64 -10.85 -2.30
CA VAL A 127 23.74 -9.74 -1.93
C VAL A 127 22.38 -9.91 -2.58
N ASP A 128 21.32 -9.89 -1.77
CA ASP A 128 19.93 -9.78 -2.23
C ASP A 128 19.65 -8.31 -2.58
N TYR A 129 19.34 -8.02 -3.85
CA TYR A 129 19.33 -6.66 -4.41
C TYR A 129 18.07 -5.82 -4.11
N ALA A 130 17.20 -6.25 -3.20
CA ALA A 130 15.84 -5.69 -3.13
C ALA A 130 15.58 -4.61 -2.07
N ALA A 131 16.31 -4.56 -0.95
CA ALA A 131 15.82 -3.82 0.24
C ALA A 131 16.39 -2.40 0.45
N ASP A 132 17.63 -2.11 0.04
CA ASP A 132 18.34 -0.91 0.54
C ASP A 132 18.13 0.39 -0.26
N ALA A 133 17.43 0.34 -1.40
CA ALA A 133 17.31 1.50 -2.31
C ALA A 133 16.30 2.57 -1.84
N GLN A 134 15.38 2.24 -0.94
CA GLN A 134 14.26 3.15 -0.59
C GLN A 134 14.56 4.10 0.59
N GLN A 135 15.51 3.77 1.45
CA GLN A 135 15.73 4.52 2.70
C GLN A 135 16.62 5.77 2.52
N ALA A 136 17.34 5.89 1.41
CA ALA A 136 18.26 7.01 1.13
C ALA A 136 17.58 8.28 0.57
N LEU A 137 16.29 8.26 0.25
CA LEU A 137 15.60 9.30 -0.52
C LEU A 137 14.86 10.38 0.31
N TRP A 138 14.87 10.31 1.65
CA TRP A 138 13.97 11.09 2.51
C TRP A 138 14.64 12.05 3.51
N ASN A 139 15.86 12.54 3.23
CA ASN A 139 16.52 13.54 4.07
C ASN A 139 16.20 15.00 3.64
N ASN A 140 15.95 15.84 4.65
CA ASN A 140 15.27 17.15 4.61
C ASN A 140 16.14 18.30 4.03
N ALA A 141 15.60 19.06 3.07
CA ALA A 141 16.32 20.07 2.28
C ALA A 141 16.51 21.46 2.95
N PHE A 142 16.04 21.66 4.18
CA PHE A 142 16.19 22.95 4.91
C PHE A 142 17.26 22.93 6.00
N GLN A 143 17.90 21.78 6.26
CA GLN A 143 18.98 21.68 7.25
C GLN A 143 20.21 22.52 6.87
N ALA A 144 20.34 22.88 5.58
CA ALA A 144 21.44 23.67 5.05
C ALA A 144 21.30 25.20 5.26
N LEU A 145 20.20 25.68 5.86
CA LEU A 145 19.96 27.13 6.05
C LEU A 145 20.13 27.61 7.50
N HIS A 146 20.64 26.77 8.40
CA HIS A 146 21.21 27.26 9.65
C HIS A 146 22.57 27.89 9.34
N VAL A 147 22.59 29.20 9.11
CA VAL A 147 23.81 29.99 9.13
C VAL A 147 24.09 30.33 10.59
N ASP A 148 25.17 29.78 11.13
CA ASP A 148 25.69 30.19 12.44
C ASP A 148 26.17 31.65 12.34
N ASP A 149 25.54 32.52 13.12
CA ASP A 149 26.02 33.88 13.36
C ASP A 149 27.38 33.83 14.06
N THR A 150 28.46 34.08 13.32
CA THR A 150 29.77 34.38 13.91
C THR A 150 30.30 35.74 13.40
N PRO A 151 30.86 36.58 14.29
CA PRO A 151 31.17 37.97 13.98
C PRO A 151 32.52 38.15 13.26
N GLU A 152 32.52 39.14 12.36
CA GLU A 152 33.60 39.91 11.71
C GLU A 152 35.10 39.55 11.89
N SER A 153 35.83 39.54 10.76
CA SER A 153 37.06 40.33 10.46
C SER A 153 37.74 39.74 9.21
N SER A 154 38.60 40.40 8.41
CA SER A 154 38.75 41.75 7.91
C SER A 154 39.75 41.65 6.72
N HIS A 155 39.59 42.52 5.73
CA HIS A 155 40.56 42.93 4.68
C HIS A 155 40.98 42.02 3.51
N GLY A 156 40.84 42.57 2.29
CA GLY A 156 41.74 42.28 1.16
C GLY A 156 41.16 42.38 -0.25
N SER A 157 40.66 43.54 -0.69
CA SER A 157 40.50 43.87 -2.13
C SER A 157 41.88 44.25 -2.73
N PRO A 158 42.14 44.21 -4.07
CA PRO A 158 41.38 45.04 -5.03
C PRO A 158 41.31 44.65 -6.54
N ARG A 159 40.34 45.30 -7.24
CA ARG A 159 40.35 45.91 -8.61
C ARG A 159 40.18 45.01 -9.85
N SER A 160 39.12 45.20 -10.66
CA SER A 160 38.92 46.19 -11.78
C SER A 160 39.78 45.84 -13.00
N GLY A 161 39.30 45.72 -14.25
CA GLY A 161 38.03 45.86 -14.96
C GLY A 161 38.33 45.62 -16.46
N SER A 162 37.34 45.40 -17.33
CA SER A 162 37.37 45.80 -18.77
C SER A 162 36.20 45.16 -19.52
N GLU A 163 35.56 46.00 -20.33
CA GLU A 163 34.40 45.75 -21.17
C GLU A 163 34.73 44.98 -22.47
N ASN A 164 33.64 44.55 -23.12
CA ASN A 164 33.40 44.42 -24.56
C ASN A 164 33.58 43.07 -25.30
N SER A 165 32.41 42.57 -25.72
CA SER A 165 32.03 42.20 -27.09
C SER A 165 32.51 40.88 -27.69
N GLY A 166 31.54 40.01 -28.05
CA GLY A 166 31.77 38.91 -28.98
C GLY A 166 30.65 37.89 -29.02
N THR A 167 29.73 38.07 -29.95
CA THR A 167 28.75 37.10 -30.46
C THR A 167 29.36 35.72 -30.78
N GLY A 168 28.62 34.62 -30.58
CA GLY A 168 28.98 33.35 -31.23
C GLY A 168 28.39 32.08 -30.62
N HIS A 169 27.31 31.62 -31.23
CA HIS A 169 26.85 30.24 -31.43
C HIS A 169 27.23 29.09 -30.48
N ALA A 170 26.16 28.42 -30.06
CA ALA A 170 26.03 27.03 -29.62
C ALA A 170 27.15 26.08 -30.06
N SER A 171 27.68 25.34 -29.08
CA SER A 171 28.44 24.11 -29.31
C SER A 171 27.93 23.05 -28.34
N SER A 172 27.34 22.00 -28.90
CA SER A 172 27.06 20.73 -28.22
C SER A 172 28.36 20.08 -27.74
N PRO A 173 28.38 19.37 -26.59
CA PRO A 173 29.49 18.48 -26.27
C PRO A 173 29.31 17.12 -26.94
N ALA A 174 30.44 16.65 -27.47
CA ALA A 174 30.63 15.47 -28.28
C ALA A 174 30.25 14.13 -27.63
N SER A 175 29.84 13.22 -28.52
CA SER A 175 29.63 11.79 -28.30
C SER A 175 30.92 11.06 -27.90
N ALA A 176 30.86 10.26 -26.84
CA ALA A 176 31.84 9.22 -26.54
C ALA A 176 31.42 7.89 -27.21
N PRO A 177 32.36 6.96 -27.51
CA PRO A 177 32.13 5.84 -28.43
C PRO A 177 31.31 4.72 -27.79
N THR A 178 30.28 4.30 -28.52
CA THR A 178 29.42 3.15 -28.26
C THR A 178 30.24 1.85 -28.22
N GLN A 179 30.39 1.25 -27.04
CA GLN A 179 30.73 -0.18 -26.95
C GLN A 179 29.53 -1.00 -27.44
N PRO A 180 29.74 -2.07 -28.23
CA PRO A 180 28.64 -2.91 -28.69
C PRO A 180 27.97 -3.58 -27.49
N ALA A 181 26.66 -3.40 -27.40
CA ALA A 181 25.81 -4.03 -26.39
C ALA A 181 25.99 -5.55 -26.44
N GLN A 182 26.61 -6.11 -25.39
CA GLN A 182 26.44 -7.52 -25.09
C GLN A 182 24.96 -7.75 -24.74
N PRO A 183 24.29 -8.73 -25.32
CA PRO A 183 22.96 -9.11 -24.86
C PRO A 183 23.11 -9.70 -23.46
N GLN A 184 22.84 -8.90 -22.43
CA GLN A 184 22.58 -9.40 -21.09
C GLN A 184 21.25 -10.13 -21.10
N ALA A 185 21.25 -11.37 -21.60
CA ALA A 185 20.26 -12.34 -21.18
C ALA A 185 20.57 -12.67 -19.71
N GLN A 186 19.90 -11.98 -18.79
CA GLN A 186 19.89 -12.38 -17.39
C GLN A 186 19.32 -13.80 -17.31
N PRO A 187 19.97 -14.75 -16.62
CA PRO A 187 19.27 -15.95 -16.19
C PRO A 187 18.18 -15.49 -15.22
N ILE A 188 16.93 -15.61 -15.63
CA ILE A 188 15.77 -15.46 -14.74
C ILE A 188 15.87 -16.63 -13.75
N GLY A 189 16.55 -16.40 -12.63
CA GLY A 189 16.50 -17.35 -11.51
C GLY A 189 15.08 -17.39 -10.94
N PRO A 190 14.63 -18.51 -10.36
CA PRO A 190 13.34 -18.56 -9.69
C PRO A 190 13.26 -17.49 -8.59
N ILE A 191 12.17 -16.72 -8.63
CA ILE A 191 11.85 -15.69 -7.64
C ILE A 191 11.63 -16.37 -6.27
N GLU A 192 11.14 -17.62 -6.25
CA GLU A 192 10.95 -18.42 -5.04
C GLU A 192 10.87 -19.93 -5.39
N PHE A 193 11.39 -20.83 -4.55
CA PHE A 193 11.22 -22.28 -4.72
C PHE A 193 10.01 -22.78 -3.91
N ASP A 194 9.03 -23.36 -4.62
CA ASP A 194 7.87 -24.03 -4.03
C ASP A 194 8.22 -25.50 -3.74
N LEU A 195 8.16 -25.91 -2.47
CA LEU A 195 8.56 -27.24 -2.00
C LEU A 195 7.35 -28.03 -1.49
N GLU A 196 7.42 -29.36 -1.55
CA GLU A 196 6.32 -30.26 -1.15
C GLU A 196 5.85 -30.11 0.31
N ASP A 197 6.63 -29.47 1.20
CA ASP A 197 6.25 -29.19 2.60
C ASP A 197 5.69 -27.80 2.84
N ASP A 198 5.46 -27.04 1.78
CA ASP A 198 4.85 -25.73 1.91
C ASP A 198 3.40 -25.78 2.39
N GLU A 199 2.78 -26.96 2.53
CA GLU A 199 1.53 -27.11 3.27
C GLU A 199 1.60 -26.51 4.69
N MET A 200 2.68 -26.72 5.44
CA MET A 200 2.82 -26.12 6.78
C MET A 200 2.98 -24.59 6.68
N THR A 201 3.83 -24.12 5.77
CA THR A 201 4.03 -22.69 5.47
C THR A 201 2.68 -22.02 5.16
N HIS A 202 1.94 -22.56 4.20
CA HIS A 202 0.63 -22.05 3.80
C HIS A 202 -0.35 -21.99 4.95
N MET A 203 -0.29 -22.93 5.91
CA MET A 203 -1.20 -22.97 7.06
C MET A 203 -0.82 -21.95 8.13
N ILE A 204 0.48 -21.68 8.32
CA ILE A 204 0.98 -20.59 9.16
C ILE A 204 0.57 -19.24 8.56
N ASP A 205 0.83 -19.03 7.27
CA ASP A 205 0.44 -17.81 6.53
C ASP A 205 -1.05 -17.57 6.62
N SER A 206 -1.80 -18.67 6.50
CA SER A 206 -3.23 -18.65 6.56
C SER A 206 -3.76 -18.27 7.95
N ALA A 207 -3.18 -18.82 9.01
CA ALA A 207 -3.55 -18.47 10.37
C ALA A 207 -3.20 -17.01 10.67
N TRP A 208 -2.02 -16.56 10.26
CA TRP A 208 -1.59 -15.17 10.39
C TRP A 208 -2.55 -14.20 9.70
N PHE A 209 -2.89 -14.47 8.44
CA PHE A 209 -3.84 -13.67 7.69
C PHE A 209 -5.21 -13.57 8.40
N LEU A 210 -5.72 -14.66 8.99
CA LEU A 210 -6.98 -14.62 9.75
C LEU A 210 -6.90 -13.76 11.00
N ILE A 211 -5.80 -13.86 11.73
CA ILE A 211 -5.55 -13.06 12.93
C ILE A 211 -5.59 -11.58 12.55
N GLU A 212 -4.82 -11.18 11.53
CA GLU A 212 -4.76 -9.80 11.08
C GLU A 212 -6.12 -9.31 10.54
N MET A 213 -6.80 -10.14 9.74
CA MET A 213 -8.16 -9.86 9.27
C MET A 213 -9.13 -9.65 10.44
N ASN A 214 -9.09 -10.51 11.46
CA ASN A 214 -9.99 -10.41 12.62
C ASN A 214 -9.72 -9.15 13.44
N LYS A 215 -8.46 -8.86 13.74
CA LYS A 215 -8.04 -7.64 14.45
C LYS A 215 -8.48 -6.39 13.71
N MET A 216 -8.18 -6.34 12.42
CA MET A 216 -8.57 -5.23 11.55
C MET A 216 -10.08 -5.07 11.48
N ARG A 217 -10.81 -6.18 11.34
CA ARG A 217 -12.28 -6.20 11.32
C ARG A 217 -12.85 -5.63 12.63
N ALA A 218 -12.35 -6.09 13.77
CA ALA A 218 -12.81 -5.61 15.09
C ALA A 218 -12.55 -4.11 15.28
N GLN A 219 -11.36 -3.64 14.89
CA GLN A 219 -11.02 -2.21 14.95
C GLN A 219 -11.92 -1.37 14.03
N LEU A 220 -12.13 -1.79 12.79
CA LEU A 220 -12.99 -1.08 11.85
C LEU A 220 -14.45 -1.10 12.31
N GLU A 221 -14.94 -2.20 12.88
CA GLU A 221 -16.28 -2.29 13.44
C GLU A 221 -16.47 -1.27 14.56
N GLN A 222 -15.50 -1.15 15.47
CA GLN A 222 -15.51 -0.14 16.52
C GLN A 222 -15.47 1.29 15.94
N ILE A 223 -14.59 1.57 14.98
CA ILE A 223 -14.46 2.90 14.36
C ILE A 223 -15.76 3.30 13.66
N TRP A 224 -16.40 2.37 12.94
CA TRP A 224 -17.69 2.64 12.29
C TRP A 224 -18.82 2.81 13.30
N ALA A 225 -18.78 2.09 14.42
CA ALA A 225 -19.72 2.30 15.53
C ALA A 225 -19.55 3.69 16.18
N GLU A 226 -18.31 4.15 16.39
CA GLU A 226 -17.98 5.49 16.87
C GLU A 226 -18.41 6.57 15.87
N ALA A 227 -18.19 6.34 14.57
CA ALA A 227 -18.65 7.23 13.52
C ALA A 227 -20.19 7.33 13.49
N ALA A 228 -20.89 6.21 13.69
CA ALA A 228 -22.36 6.18 13.76
C ALA A 228 -22.93 7.01 14.92
N ARG A 229 -22.20 7.10 16.04
CA ARG A 229 -22.56 7.95 17.18
C ARG A 229 -22.17 9.41 16.99
N GLY A 230 -21.32 9.71 16.01
CA GLY A 230 -20.75 11.04 15.77
C GLY A 230 -19.51 11.34 16.59
N ASP A 231 -18.93 10.33 17.25
CA ASP A 231 -17.69 10.47 18.04
C ASP A 231 -16.47 10.63 17.10
N VAL A 232 -16.54 9.99 15.93
CA VAL A 232 -15.51 10.01 14.89
C VAL A 232 -16.09 10.54 13.57
N PRO A 233 -15.38 11.40 12.80
CA PRO A 233 -15.86 11.83 11.48
C PRO A 233 -15.95 10.66 10.50
N ILE A 234 -17.05 10.57 9.73
CA ILE A 234 -17.25 9.56 8.67
C ILE A 234 -16.08 9.53 7.67
N VAL A 235 -15.55 10.72 7.35
CA VAL A 235 -14.41 10.90 6.45
C VAL A 235 -13.16 10.16 6.96
N PHE A 236 -12.94 10.16 8.28
CA PHE A 236 -11.81 9.48 8.90
C PHE A 236 -12.00 7.96 8.90
N ALA A 237 -13.20 7.48 9.24
CA ALA A 237 -13.54 6.06 9.17
C ALA A 237 -13.39 5.50 7.74
N ALA A 238 -13.87 6.24 6.73
CA ALA A 238 -13.72 5.88 5.33
C ALA A 238 -12.25 5.86 4.87
N TRP A 239 -11.46 6.87 5.27
CA TRP A 239 -10.03 6.92 4.99
C TRP A 239 -9.28 5.73 5.58
N LEU A 240 -9.52 5.40 6.86
CA LEU A 240 -8.91 4.24 7.52
C LEU A 240 -9.33 2.92 6.89
N THR A 241 -10.61 2.77 6.51
CA THR A 241 -11.09 1.56 5.83
C THR A 241 -10.40 1.37 4.48
N SER A 242 -10.21 2.44 3.71
CA SER A 242 -9.45 2.38 2.46
C SER A 242 -7.97 2.08 2.69
N LEU A 243 -7.36 2.65 3.72
CA LEU A 243 -5.97 2.37 4.08
C LEU A 243 -5.79 0.89 4.44
N ALA A 244 -6.68 0.36 5.27
CA ALA A 244 -6.73 -1.06 5.63
C ALA A 244 -6.81 -1.98 4.40
N VAL A 245 -7.63 -1.62 3.40
CA VAL A 245 -7.66 -2.37 2.14
C VAL A 245 -6.32 -2.33 1.41
N TYR A 246 -5.69 -1.16 1.29
CA TYR A 246 -4.40 -1.07 0.59
C TYR A 246 -3.26 -1.75 1.34
N ASP A 247 -3.28 -1.73 2.67
CA ASP A 247 -2.33 -2.44 3.52
C ASP A 247 -2.42 -3.96 3.30
N MET A 248 -3.65 -4.51 3.28
CA MET A 248 -3.88 -5.91 2.95
C MET A 248 -3.59 -6.28 1.49
N SER A 249 -3.50 -5.30 0.59
CA SER A 249 -3.25 -5.54 -0.83
C SER A 249 -1.80 -5.89 -1.14
N ASP A 250 -0.91 -5.73 -0.15
CA ASP A 250 0.47 -6.14 -0.27
C ASP A 250 0.59 -7.66 -0.43
N ARG A 251 1.37 -8.08 -1.43
CA ARG A 251 1.47 -9.50 -1.84
C ARG A 251 2.02 -10.38 -0.73
N ASP A 252 2.84 -9.80 0.16
CA ASP A 252 3.43 -10.49 1.29
C ASP A 252 2.40 -10.86 2.38
N HIS A 253 1.23 -10.21 2.38
CA HIS A 253 0.18 -10.40 3.37
C HIS A 253 -0.95 -11.35 2.90
N MET A 254 -1.05 -11.66 1.60
CA MET A 254 -2.13 -12.47 1.05
C MET A 254 -1.68 -13.89 0.66
N PRO A 255 -2.17 -14.95 1.35
CA PRO A 255 -1.80 -16.32 1.00
C PRO A 255 -2.42 -16.74 -0.35
N GLN A 256 -1.61 -17.37 -1.22
CA GLN A 256 -1.96 -17.62 -2.62
C GLN A 256 -3.13 -18.62 -2.82
N ASP A 257 -3.26 -19.66 -1.97
CA ASP A 257 -4.22 -20.77 -2.13
C ASP A 257 -5.20 -20.93 -0.94
N TYR A 258 -5.42 -19.83 -0.23
CA TYR A 258 -6.02 -19.76 1.09
C TYR A 258 -7.33 -20.57 1.27
N LEU A 259 -8.40 -20.29 0.51
CA LEU A 259 -9.75 -20.83 0.80
C LEU A 259 -9.95 -22.31 0.45
N ASN A 260 -9.15 -22.85 -0.48
CA ASN A 260 -9.35 -24.21 -0.97
C ASN A 260 -8.84 -25.27 0.02
N LYS A 261 -7.94 -24.88 0.94
CA LYS A 261 -7.31 -25.78 1.93
C LYS A 261 -8.08 -25.86 3.26
N PHE A 262 -9.03 -24.97 3.51
CA PHE A 262 -9.85 -25.02 4.71
C PHE A 262 -10.99 -26.04 4.59
N CYS A 263 -11.35 -26.64 5.73
CA CYS A 263 -12.63 -27.33 5.83
C CYS A 263 -13.75 -26.29 5.91
N LEU A 264 -14.34 -25.98 4.76
CA LEU A 264 -15.43 -25.01 4.64
C LEU A 264 -16.77 -25.58 5.13
N MET A 265 -16.85 -26.88 5.39
CA MET A 265 -18.07 -27.59 5.78
C MET A 265 -18.45 -27.42 7.26
N GLN A 266 -18.16 -26.28 7.90
CA GLN A 266 -18.31 -26.13 9.35
C GLN A 266 -19.71 -26.47 9.90
N ALA A 267 -19.89 -27.73 10.30
CA ALA A 267 -20.43 -28.00 11.62
C ALA A 267 -19.45 -27.42 12.64
N TYR A 268 -19.95 -26.71 13.65
CA TYR A 268 -19.15 -26.31 14.80
C TYR A 268 -18.30 -27.51 15.27
N ASN A 269 -17.00 -27.29 15.52
CA ASN A 269 -16.03 -28.32 15.96
C ASN A 269 -15.50 -29.31 14.90
N CYS A 270 -15.24 -28.89 13.67
CA CYS A 270 -14.52 -29.74 12.71
C CYS A 270 -13.15 -30.20 13.25
N ARG A 271 -12.88 -31.51 13.19
CA ARG A 271 -11.64 -32.16 13.68
C ARG A 271 -10.72 -32.67 12.56
N CYS A 272 -10.88 -32.19 11.32
CA CYS A 272 -9.94 -32.57 10.26
C CYS A 272 -8.54 -32.00 10.52
N ASN A 273 -7.52 -32.63 9.91
CA ASN A 273 -6.12 -32.24 10.09
C ASN A 273 -5.89 -30.75 9.78
N SER A 274 -6.46 -30.24 8.68
CA SER A 274 -6.33 -28.84 8.28
C SER A 274 -6.87 -27.87 9.33
N CYS A 275 -8.05 -28.12 9.88
CA CYS A 275 -8.61 -27.28 10.95
C CYS A 275 -7.82 -27.39 12.26
N GLN A 276 -7.28 -28.56 12.60
CA GLN A 276 -6.43 -28.72 13.78
C GLN A 276 -5.11 -27.96 13.62
N MET A 277 -4.48 -28.03 12.45
CA MET A 277 -3.25 -27.29 12.17
C MET A 277 -3.48 -25.79 12.26
N VAL A 278 -4.55 -25.25 11.66
CA VAL A 278 -4.87 -23.82 11.78
C VAL A 278 -5.11 -23.43 13.22
N ARG A 279 -5.84 -24.22 14.01
CA ARG A 279 -6.06 -23.91 15.42
C ARG A 279 -4.76 -23.88 16.22
N SER A 280 -3.88 -24.84 15.94
CA SER A 280 -2.55 -24.90 16.53
C SER A 280 -1.71 -23.70 16.12
N SER A 281 -1.73 -23.31 14.84
CA SER A 281 -1.03 -22.13 14.34
C SER A 281 -1.54 -20.84 15.00
N VAL A 282 -2.86 -20.65 15.09
CA VAL A 282 -3.44 -19.45 15.72
C VAL A 282 -2.95 -19.32 17.17
N ARG A 283 -3.09 -20.39 17.97
CA ARG A 283 -2.64 -20.39 19.38
C ARG A 283 -1.15 -20.13 19.58
N LYS A 284 -0.33 -20.40 18.57
CA LYS A 284 1.12 -20.19 18.61
C LYS A 284 1.54 -18.81 18.12
N LEU A 285 0.77 -18.23 17.20
CA LEU A 285 1.01 -16.89 16.66
C LEU A 285 0.44 -15.80 17.57
N ASP A 286 -0.72 -16.06 18.19
CA ASP A 286 -1.42 -15.12 19.03
C ASP A 286 -2.31 -15.89 20.03
N ASP A 287 -1.94 -15.84 21.31
CA ASP A 287 -2.64 -16.55 22.39
C ASP A 287 -3.93 -15.85 22.84
N GLU A 288 -4.13 -14.58 22.47
CA GLU A 288 -5.36 -13.83 22.76
C GLU A 288 -6.47 -14.11 21.74
N GLN A 289 -6.13 -14.57 20.53
CA GLN A 289 -7.09 -14.83 19.47
C GLN A 289 -7.80 -16.19 19.62
N ASP A 290 -9.12 -16.20 19.49
CA ASP A 290 -9.88 -17.44 19.43
C ASP A 290 -9.70 -18.11 18.05
N PRO A 291 -9.12 -19.32 17.99
CA PRO A 291 -8.97 -20.05 16.74
C PRO A 291 -10.29 -20.38 16.04
N ASP A 292 -11.38 -20.55 16.78
CA ASP A 292 -12.68 -20.83 16.20
C ASP A 292 -13.30 -19.58 15.56
N GLU A 293 -13.06 -18.38 16.10
CA GLU A 293 -13.41 -17.12 15.44
C GLU A 293 -12.63 -16.91 14.13
N CYS A 294 -11.33 -17.21 14.13
CA CYS A 294 -10.49 -17.19 12.92
C CYS A 294 -11.07 -18.13 11.84
N LEU A 295 -11.42 -19.35 12.22
CA LEU A 295 -12.01 -20.32 11.30
C LEU A 295 -13.40 -19.88 10.81
N GLN A 296 -14.21 -19.20 11.63
CA GLN A 296 -15.50 -18.63 11.19
C GLN A 296 -15.28 -17.51 10.17
N SER A 297 -14.25 -16.68 10.33
CA SER A 297 -13.86 -15.67 9.34
C SER A 297 -13.46 -16.31 8.00
N ALA A 298 -12.72 -17.43 8.01
CA ALA A 298 -12.43 -18.17 6.78
C ALA A 298 -13.71 -18.63 6.05
N VAL A 299 -14.70 -19.15 6.78
CA VAL A 299 -16.01 -19.54 6.20
C VAL A 299 -16.77 -18.33 5.67
N ARG A 300 -16.74 -17.18 6.37
CA ARG A 300 -17.37 -15.94 5.90
C ARG A 300 -16.74 -15.44 4.60
N LEU A 301 -15.41 -15.45 4.51
CA LEU A 301 -14.68 -15.08 3.28
C LEU A 301 -15.04 -16.04 2.14
N PHE A 302 -15.13 -17.35 2.40
CA PHE A 302 -15.57 -18.30 1.38
C PHE A 302 -17.00 -18.06 0.90
N LYS A 303 -17.95 -17.83 1.81
CA LYS A 303 -19.34 -17.49 1.44
C LYS A 303 -19.39 -16.23 0.58
N THR A 304 -18.54 -15.25 0.89
CA THR A 304 -18.40 -14.00 0.11
C THR A 304 -17.84 -14.29 -1.28
N ALA A 305 -16.77 -15.10 -1.38
CA ALA A 305 -16.22 -15.57 -2.66
C ALA A 305 -17.26 -16.30 -3.50
N LYS A 306 -18.02 -17.23 -2.90
CA LYS A 306 -19.12 -17.95 -3.56
C LYS A 306 -20.16 -16.99 -4.12
N ALA A 307 -20.64 -16.02 -3.32
CA ALA A 307 -21.62 -15.04 -3.76
C ALA A 307 -21.11 -14.18 -4.94
N ILE A 308 -19.86 -13.71 -4.90
CA ILE A 308 -19.24 -12.95 -5.99
C ILE A 308 -19.10 -13.82 -7.26
N GLY A 309 -18.69 -15.08 -7.10
CA GLY A 309 -18.56 -16.02 -8.21
C GLY A 309 -19.89 -16.35 -8.88
N GLU A 310 -20.96 -16.55 -8.10
CA GLU A 310 -22.32 -16.74 -8.61
C GLU A 310 -22.78 -15.52 -9.42
N TYR A 311 -22.50 -14.31 -8.95
CA TYR A 311 -22.77 -13.09 -9.71
C TYR A 311 -21.96 -13.04 -11.01
N GLY A 312 -20.66 -13.36 -10.96
CA GLY A 312 -19.76 -13.41 -12.12
C GLY A 312 -20.18 -14.42 -13.19
N GLN A 313 -20.81 -15.53 -12.79
CA GLN A 313 -21.42 -16.48 -13.70
C GLN A 313 -22.75 -15.95 -14.27
N GLY A 314 -23.57 -15.30 -13.44
CA GLY A 314 -24.88 -14.78 -13.82
C GLY A 314 -24.87 -13.63 -14.83
N ILE A 315 -23.80 -12.82 -14.88
CA ILE A 315 -23.69 -11.71 -15.82
C ILE A 315 -23.40 -12.12 -17.29
N GLY A 316 -23.09 -13.40 -17.55
CA GLY A 316 -22.90 -13.93 -18.91
C GLY A 316 -21.73 -13.29 -19.70
N GLU A 317 -21.88 -13.17 -21.02
CA GLU A 317 -20.90 -12.51 -21.92
C GLU A 317 -20.84 -10.99 -21.69
N PHE A 318 -20.19 -10.56 -20.62
CA PHE A 318 -19.87 -9.15 -20.40
C PHE A 318 -18.51 -8.83 -21.04
N ARG A 319 -18.52 -7.98 -22.08
CA ARG A 319 -17.29 -7.44 -22.69
C ARG A 319 -16.77 -6.28 -21.84
N ALA A 320 -15.55 -6.41 -21.32
CA ALA A 320 -14.92 -5.38 -20.53
C ALA A 320 -14.87 -4.05 -21.31
N PRO A 321 -15.22 -2.91 -20.69
CA PRO A 321 -15.14 -1.61 -21.36
C PRO A 321 -13.67 -1.25 -21.63
N GLN A 322 -13.40 -0.62 -22.78
CA GLN A 322 -12.11 0.01 -23.04
C GLN A 322 -12.00 1.25 -22.14
N ILE A 323 -10.99 1.28 -21.27
CA ILE A 323 -10.68 2.40 -20.40
C ILE A 323 -9.46 3.14 -20.99
N ASP A 324 -9.59 4.45 -21.19
CA ASP A 324 -8.46 5.30 -21.57
C ASP A 324 -7.50 5.44 -20.40
N GLY A 325 -6.25 5.01 -20.59
CA GLY A 325 -5.24 4.88 -19.53
C GLY A 325 -5.13 3.44 -19.04
N GLN A 326 -3.92 2.88 -19.08
CA GLN A 326 -3.66 1.52 -18.61
C GLN A 326 -4.26 1.32 -17.21
N PRO A 327 -5.06 0.25 -16.98
CA PRO A 327 -5.26 -0.21 -15.62
C PRO A 327 -3.88 -0.57 -15.07
N CYS A 328 -3.43 0.12 -14.03
CA CYS A 328 -2.27 -0.32 -13.26
C CYS A 328 -2.61 -1.72 -12.71
N GLY A 329 -1.89 -2.73 -13.17
CA GLY A 329 -1.99 -4.10 -12.69
C GLY A 329 -2.69 -5.07 -13.65
N SER A 330 -2.17 -5.23 -14.87
CA SER A 330 -2.29 -6.52 -15.56
C SER A 330 -1.48 -7.55 -14.78
N GLY A 331 -2.09 -8.21 -13.79
CA GLY A 331 -1.40 -9.21 -12.99
C GLY A 331 -2.08 -9.66 -11.70
N GLU A 332 -3.41 -9.60 -11.59
CA GLU A 332 -4.08 -10.32 -10.51
C GLU A 332 -4.15 -11.82 -10.86
N MET A 333 -3.15 -12.56 -10.37
CA MET A 333 -3.02 -14.02 -10.49
C MET A 333 -3.73 -14.75 -9.32
N PHE A 334 -4.67 -14.10 -8.64
CA PHE A 334 -5.40 -14.67 -7.50
C PHE A 334 -6.86 -14.82 -7.88
N THR A 335 -7.18 -15.83 -8.68
CA THR A 335 -8.56 -16.10 -9.10
C THR A 335 -9.02 -17.44 -8.56
N TYR A 336 -10.17 -17.45 -7.88
CA TYR A 336 -10.69 -18.68 -7.29
C TYR A 336 -11.40 -19.55 -8.30
N ASP A 337 -11.07 -20.84 -8.28
CA ASP A 337 -11.97 -21.85 -8.78
C ASP A 337 -12.89 -22.34 -7.66
N ILE A 338 -14.13 -21.83 -7.64
CA ILE A 338 -15.16 -22.24 -6.66
C ILE A 338 -15.66 -23.65 -6.97
N THR A 339 -15.21 -24.29 -8.05
CA THR A 339 -15.57 -25.68 -8.39
C THR A 339 -14.77 -26.68 -7.55
N ASN A 340 -14.91 -26.62 -6.23
CA ASN A 340 -14.40 -27.68 -5.37
C ASN A 340 -15.23 -28.96 -5.57
N ARG A 341 -14.88 -29.74 -6.59
CA ARG A 341 -15.55 -30.99 -7.00
C ARG A 341 -15.46 -32.11 -5.95
N ASN A 342 -14.70 -31.90 -4.87
CA ASN A 342 -14.42 -32.90 -3.84
C ASN A 342 -15.31 -32.81 -2.59
N MET A 343 -16.33 -31.95 -2.58
CA MET A 343 -17.25 -31.86 -1.44
C MET A 343 -18.47 -32.78 -1.62
N GLY A 344 -18.61 -33.80 -0.77
CA GLY A 344 -19.77 -34.71 -0.73
C GLY A 344 -21.07 -34.08 -0.22
N SER A 345 -21.09 -32.77 0.00
CA SER A 345 -22.19 -31.99 0.61
C SER A 345 -22.17 -30.56 0.07
N GLU A 346 -23.32 -29.90 0.07
CA GLU A 346 -23.46 -28.55 -0.50
C GLU A 346 -22.58 -27.53 0.25
N PRO A 347 -21.73 -26.77 -0.46
CA PRO A 347 -20.82 -25.82 0.17
C PRO A 347 -21.60 -24.69 0.85
N PRO A 348 -21.11 -24.16 1.98
CA PRO A 348 -21.82 -23.13 2.74
C PRO A 348 -22.11 -21.90 1.89
N SER A 349 -23.31 -21.35 2.03
CA SER A 349 -23.73 -20.10 1.40
C SER A 349 -24.22 -19.11 2.45
N PHE A 350 -24.26 -17.84 2.07
CA PHE A 350 -25.05 -16.86 2.80
C PHE A 350 -26.55 -17.09 2.55
N PRO A 351 -27.43 -16.66 3.48
CA PRO A 351 -28.84 -16.50 3.17
C PRO A 351 -29.03 -15.59 1.96
N ASP A 352 -30.12 -15.82 1.21
CA ASP A 352 -30.44 -15.06 -0.01
C ASP A 352 -30.42 -13.54 0.23
N SER A 353 -30.87 -13.07 1.39
CA SER A 353 -30.88 -11.65 1.75
C SER A 353 -29.49 -11.02 1.74
N TYR A 354 -28.47 -11.68 2.31
CA TYR A 354 -27.11 -11.17 2.36
C TYR A 354 -26.39 -11.37 1.02
N ARG A 355 -26.64 -12.50 0.34
CA ARG A 355 -26.13 -12.73 -1.02
C ARG A 355 -26.60 -11.63 -1.98
N ASN A 356 -27.88 -11.28 -1.94
CA ASN A 356 -28.46 -10.27 -2.83
C ASN A 356 -27.84 -8.88 -2.58
N ARG A 357 -27.44 -8.54 -1.34
CA ARG A 357 -26.70 -7.30 -1.04
C ARG A 357 -25.33 -7.28 -1.73
N ILE A 358 -24.58 -8.38 -1.71
CA ILE A 358 -23.30 -8.49 -2.45
C ILE A 358 -23.54 -8.27 -3.96
N HIS A 359 -24.57 -8.91 -4.51
CA HIS A 359 -24.92 -8.76 -5.92
C HIS A 359 -25.32 -7.32 -6.27
N GLU A 360 -26.10 -6.67 -5.41
CA GLU A 360 -26.52 -5.27 -5.57
C GLU A 360 -25.32 -4.30 -5.53
N ALA A 361 -24.37 -4.51 -4.63
CA ALA A 361 -23.14 -3.72 -4.55
C ALA A 361 -22.31 -3.85 -5.84
N LEU A 362 -22.09 -5.08 -6.32
CA LEU A 362 -21.38 -5.34 -7.57
C LEU A 362 -22.11 -4.77 -8.78
N GLU A 363 -23.42 -4.91 -8.84
CA GLU A 363 -24.25 -4.38 -9.92
C GLU A 363 -24.18 -2.85 -9.97
N SER A 364 -24.21 -2.18 -8.81
CA SER A 364 -24.04 -0.74 -8.70
C SER A 364 -22.69 -0.27 -9.23
N VAL A 365 -21.61 -1.03 -9.00
CA VAL A 365 -20.29 -0.77 -9.57
C VAL A 365 -20.30 -1.02 -11.09
N ARG A 366 -20.89 -2.14 -11.55
CA ARG A 366 -20.94 -2.52 -12.96
C ARG A 366 -21.59 -1.45 -13.84
N VAL A 367 -22.76 -0.93 -13.44
CA VAL A 367 -23.47 0.14 -14.16
C VAL A 367 -22.77 1.50 -14.07
N SER A 368 -21.72 1.56 -13.26
CA SER A 368 -20.93 2.76 -12.96
C SER A 368 -19.53 2.72 -13.57
N LEU A 369 -19.21 1.67 -14.33
CA LEU A 369 -17.99 1.58 -15.10
C LEU A 369 -17.97 2.64 -16.22
N PRO A 370 -16.82 3.27 -16.48
CA PRO A 370 -16.69 4.26 -17.53
C PRO A 370 -16.92 3.60 -18.91
N LEU A 371 -17.74 4.23 -19.75
CA LEU A 371 -17.97 3.83 -21.14
C LEU A 371 -17.46 4.92 -22.08
N ARG A 372 -16.46 4.61 -22.92
CA ARG A 372 -15.94 5.45 -24.04
C ARG A 372 -16.05 6.97 -23.78
N GLY A 373 -15.16 7.51 -22.96
CA GLY A 373 -15.06 8.95 -22.71
C GLY A 373 -16.21 9.58 -21.91
N ARG A 374 -17.21 8.83 -21.44
CA ARG A 374 -18.25 9.30 -20.52
C ARG A 374 -17.97 8.86 -19.09
N TYR A 375 -18.02 9.83 -18.18
CA TYR A 375 -18.03 9.58 -16.75
C TYR A 375 -19.36 8.96 -16.35
N ALA A 376 -19.34 7.68 -16.01
CA ALA A 376 -20.52 7.01 -15.49
C ALA A 376 -20.81 7.43 -14.04
N ARG A 377 -19.79 7.80 -13.24
CA ARG A 377 -19.95 8.35 -11.88
C ARG A 377 -19.68 9.85 -11.88
N ALA A 378 -20.50 10.62 -11.15
CA ALA A 378 -20.28 12.05 -11.04
C ALA A 378 -19.00 12.40 -10.26
N ILE A 379 -18.70 11.64 -9.20
CA ILE A 379 -17.49 11.82 -8.38
C ILE A 379 -16.19 11.75 -9.19
N ALA A 380 -16.17 10.95 -10.26
CA ALA A 380 -15.00 10.77 -11.11
C ALA A 380 -14.49 12.06 -11.77
N ARG A 381 -15.34 13.09 -11.86
CA ARG A 381 -14.91 14.43 -12.30
C ARG A 381 -14.06 15.13 -11.25
N ALA A 382 -14.39 14.98 -9.97
CA ALA A 382 -13.59 15.53 -8.87
C ALA A 382 -12.28 14.75 -8.71
N GLU A 383 -12.32 13.41 -8.81
CA GLU A 383 -11.14 12.54 -8.73
C GLU A 383 -10.05 12.94 -9.75
N ARG A 384 -10.43 13.34 -10.97
CA ARG A 384 -9.46 13.77 -12.01
C ARG A 384 -8.77 15.10 -11.72
N LEU A 385 -9.34 15.92 -10.85
CA LEU A 385 -8.72 17.19 -10.44
C LEU A 385 -7.62 16.95 -9.41
N ARG A 386 -7.44 15.72 -8.92
CA ARG A 386 -6.32 15.35 -8.07
C ARG A 386 -5.06 15.26 -8.93
N LEU A 387 -4.23 16.30 -8.90
CA LEU A 387 -3.02 16.35 -9.72
C LEU A 387 -1.99 15.28 -9.34
N ASP A 388 -1.36 14.69 -10.36
CA ASP A 388 -0.36 13.60 -10.39
C ASP A 388 0.85 13.72 -9.43
N ARG A 389 0.95 14.76 -8.60
CA ARG A 389 2.09 14.93 -7.68
C ARG A 389 2.03 14.03 -6.45
N TYR A 390 0.87 13.46 -6.14
CA TYR A 390 0.76 12.38 -5.16
C TYR A 390 0.62 11.05 -5.92
N ARG A 391 1.72 10.57 -6.51
CA ARG A 391 1.84 9.18 -7.02
C ARG A 391 1.60 8.12 -5.94
N GLY A 392 1.44 8.51 -4.68
CA GLY A 392 1.46 7.60 -3.54
C GLY A 392 0.20 6.77 -3.35
N ILE A 393 -1.00 7.36 -3.27
CA ILE A 393 -2.13 6.57 -2.77
C ILE A 393 -3.48 7.08 -3.32
N LYS A 394 -4.18 6.22 -4.09
CA LYS A 394 -5.59 6.37 -4.49
C LYS A 394 -6.52 6.08 -3.30
N ILE A 395 -6.37 6.77 -2.18
CA ILE A 395 -7.05 6.39 -0.92
C ILE A 395 -8.59 6.49 -1.01
N CYS A 396 -9.12 7.30 -1.92
CA CYS A 396 -10.50 7.75 -1.78
C CYS A 396 -11.58 6.79 -2.31
N GLU A 397 -11.31 5.65 -2.94
CA GLU A 397 -12.38 4.75 -3.44
C GLU A 397 -11.90 3.29 -3.59
N ALA A 398 -11.28 2.73 -2.53
CA ALA A 398 -10.67 1.40 -2.60
C ALA A 398 -11.66 0.32 -3.06
N PHE A 399 -12.89 0.29 -2.53
CA PHE A 399 -13.91 -0.68 -2.95
C PHE A 399 -14.21 -0.62 -4.46
N PHE A 400 -14.42 0.58 -5.02
CA PHE A 400 -14.69 0.72 -6.45
C PHE A 400 -13.48 0.30 -7.29
N ASP A 401 -12.26 0.69 -6.90
CA ASP A 401 -11.03 0.31 -7.61
C ASP A 401 -10.86 -1.22 -7.66
N VAL A 402 -11.07 -1.92 -6.53
CA VAL A 402 -10.98 -3.38 -6.46
C VAL A 402 -12.11 -4.07 -7.23
N ALA A 403 -13.36 -3.63 -7.03
CA ALA A 403 -14.50 -4.20 -7.73
C ALA A 403 -14.44 -3.97 -9.25
N GLN A 404 -13.89 -2.84 -9.69
CA GLN A 404 -13.65 -2.55 -11.10
C GLN A 404 -12.71 -3.58 -11.74
N ARG A 405 -11.63 -4.01 -11.06
CA ARG A 405 -10.69 -5.00 -11.59
C ARG A 405 -11.35 -6.34 -11.91
N PHE A 406 -12.33 -6.76 -11.10
CA PHE A 406 -13.13 -7.95 -11.38
C PHE A 406 -13.85 -7.85 -12.74
N PHE A 407 -14.45 -6.71 -13.06
CA PHE A 407 -15.12 -6.50 -14.35
C PHE A 407 -14.16 -6.39 -15.54
N LEU A 408 -12.91 -6.01 -15.29
CA LEU A 408 -11.85 -5.89 -16.31
C LEU A 408 -11.14 -7.21 -16.61
N GLN A 409 -11.44 -8.28 -15.89
CA GLN A 409 -10.92 -9.61 -16.22
C GLN A 409 -11.32 -10.03 -17.64
N GLU A 410 -10.36 -10.58 -18.37
CA GLU A 410 -10.56 -11.16 -19.71
C GLU A 410 -11.22 -12.55 -19.63
N ASN A 411 -11.06 -13.23 -18.50
CA ASN A 411 -11.58 -14.58 -18.28
C ASN A 411 -13.12 -14.59 -18.17
N SER A 412 -13.75 -15.58 -18.82
CA SER A 412 -15.18 -15.86 -18.71
C SER A 412 -15.39 -17.33 -18.29
N PRO A 413 -16.14 -17.64 -17.21
CA PRO A 413 -16.74 -16.69 -16.27
C PRO A 413 -15.69 -15.95 -15.44
N ARG A 414 -16.07 -14.77 -14.94
CA ARG A 414 -15.21 -13.97 -14.06
C ARG A 414 -15.06 -14.65 -12.71
N LYS A 415 -13.85 -14.63 -12.18
CA LYS A 415 -13.50 -15.32 -10.93
C LYS A 415 -13.22 -14.29 -9.84
N PRO A 416 -13.72 -14.48 -8.61
CA PRO A 416 -13.38 -13.59 -7.51
C PRO A 416 -11.89 -13.67 -7.20
N SER A 417 -11.32 -12.56 -6.73
CA SER A 417 -9.99 -12.52 -6.12
C SER A 417 -10.08 -12.42 -4.61
N ILE A 418 -9.06 -12.89 -3.89
CA ILE A 418 -9.02 -12.75 -2.41
C ILE A 418 -9.17 -11.28 -2.03
N PHE A 419 -8.57 -10.40 -2.83
CA PHE A 419 -8.57 -8.97 -2.59
C PHE A 419 -9.98 -8.38 -2.72
N LEU A 420 -10.77 -8.79 -3.72
CA LEU A 420 -12.18 -8.40 -3.79
C LEU A 420 -13.00 -9.03 -2.66
N VAL A 421 -12.71 -10.26 -2.28
CA VAL A 421 -13.43 -10.96 -1.20
C VAL A 421 -13.27 -10.26 0.14
N THR A 422 -12.04 -9.92 0.53
CA THR A 422 -11.76 -9.18 1.78
C THR A 422 -12.34 -7.77 1.74
N THR A 423 -12.16 -7.06 0.62
CA THR A 423 -12.70 -5.71 0.43
C THR A 423 -14.24 -5.71 0.50
N MET A 424 -14.90 -6.72 -0.06
CA MET A 424 -16.35 -6.88 0.03
C MET A 424 -16.80 -7.20 1.47
N ASP A 425 -16.05 -8.02 2.21
CA ASP A 425 -16.32 -8.30 3.63
C ASP A 425 -16.27 -7.01 4.47
N LEU A 426 -15.24 -6.17 4.26
CA LEU A 426 -15.11 -4.87 4.92
C LEU A 426 -16.19 -3.87 4.47
N PHE A 427 -16.60 -3.91 3.20
CA PHE A 427 -17.69 -3.08 2.69
C PHE A 427 -19.01 -3.39 3.39
N MET A 428 -19.34 -4.67 3.56
CA MET A 428 -20.54 -5.09 4.27
C MET A 428 -20.45 -4.77 5.76
N LEU A 429 -19.28 -4.94 6.38
CA LEU A 429 -19.05 -4.54 7.76
C LEU A 429 -19.31 -3.05 7.98
N ALA A 430 -18.76 -2.18 7.13
CA ALA A 430 -18.96 -0.74 7.26
C ALA A 430 -20.45 -0.37 7.18
N ALA A 431 -21.19 -0.99 6.26
CA ALA A 431 -22.62 -0.79 6.13
C ALA A 431 -23.42 -1.29 7.35
N ASP A 432 -23.06 -2.46 7.90
CA ASP A 432 -23.76 -3.07 9.03
C ASP A 432 -23.46 -2.37 10.36
N ALA A 433 -22.19 -2.05 10.63
CA ALA A 433 -21.75 -1.38 11.85
C ALA A 433 -22.34 0.04 11.96
N ALA A 434 -22.38 0.79 10.84
CA ALA A 434 -22.99 2.11 10.81
C ALA A 434 -24.51 2.10 11.08
N SER A 435 -25.18 1.00 10.72
CA SER A 435 -26.63 0.86 10.84
C SER A 435 -27.10 0.38 12.22
N THR A 436 -26.27 -0.37 12.95
CA THR A 436 -26.68 -1.10 14.17
C THR A 436 -26.43 -0.35 15.49
N HIS A 437 -25.41 0.52 15.58
CA HIS A 437 -24.97 1.14 16.84
C HIS A 437 -25.55 2.53 17.13
N GLY A 438 -26.88 2.66 17.13
CA GLY A 438 -27.56 3.93 17.49
C GLY A 438 -27.94 4.84 16.30
N GLY A 439 -27.78 4.33 15.07
CA GLY A 439 -28.70 4.59 13.95
C GLY A 439 -28.83 6.02 13.42
N ARG A 440 -27.75 6.83 13.42
CA ARG A 440 -27.76 8.14 12.73
C ARG A 440 -27.14 8.13 11.32
N LEU A 441 -26.59 6.99 10.89
CA LEU A 441 -25.94 6.82 9.59
C LEU A 441 -26.60 5.71 8.77
N SER A 442 -27.92 5.79 8.56
CA SER A 442 -28.55 5.00 7.50
C SER A 442 -27.95 5.36 6.14
N GLY A 443 -28.08 4.47 5.15
CA GLY A 443 -27.48 4.74 3.83
C GLY A 443 -27.97 6.04 3.19
N THR A 444 -29.27 6.31 3.33
CA THR A 444 -29.87 7.58 2.89
C THR A 444 -29.31 8.79 3.65
N GLN A 445 -29.09 8.67 4.97
CA GLN A 445 -28.50 9.76 5.77
C GLN A 445 -27.05 10.05 5.34
N CYS A 446 -26.28 9.02 5.00
CA CYS A 446 -24.92 9.18 4.48
C CYS A 446 -24.91 9.93 3.14
N ARG A 447 -25.82 9.58 2.22
CA ARG A 447 -25.99 10.29 0.94
C ARG A 447 -26.37 11.76 1.18
N VAL A 448 -27.30 12.03 2.09
CA VAL A 448 -27.74 13.40 2.44
C VAL A 448 -26.57 14.22 3.00
N ALA A 449 -25.81 13.69 3.97
CA ALA A 449 -24.66 14.39 4.55
C ALA A 449 -23.61 14.75 3.49
N THR A 450 -23.32 13.83 2.55
CA THR A 450 -22.39 14.10 1.45
C THR A 450 -22.92 15.17 0.49
N LEU A 451 -24.22 15.17 0.20
CA LEU A 451 -24.87 16.21 -0.62
C LEU A 451 -24.85 17.57 0.07
N GLU A 452 -25.09 17.63 1.38
CA GLU A 452 -24.98 18.85 2.17
C GLU A 452 -23.56 19.42 2.12
N LEU A 453 -22.54 18.58 2.26
CA LEU A 453 -21.15 19.01 2.07
C LEU A 453 -20.90 19.53 0.65
N ALA A 454 -21.40 18.83 -0.37
CA ALA A 454 -21.25 19.27 -1.76
C ALA A 454 -21.90 20.63 -2.00
N LEU A 455 -23.08 20.89 -1.41
CA LEU A 455 -23.76 22.18 -1.45
C LEU A 455 -22.93 23.27 -0.75
N GLN A 456 -22.36 22.99 0.42
CA GLN A 456 -21.47 23.93 1.12
C GLN A 456 -20.25 24.27 0.28
N VAL A 457 -19.60 23.27 -0.34
CA VAL A 457 -18.44 23.48 -1.23
C VAL A 457 -18.85 24.34 -2.43
N ARG A 458 -20.00 24.07 -3.05
CA ARG A 458 -20.55 24.90 -4.14
C ARG A 458 -20.72 26.35 -3.70
N ASP A 459 -21.31 26.57 -2.53
CA ASP A 459 -21.61 27.91 -2.03
C ASP A 459 -20.31 28.68 -1.68
N CYS A 460 -19.29 28.00 -1.15
CA CYS A 460 -17.95 28.56 -0.98
C CYS A 460 -17.30 28.94 -2.31
N LEU A 461 -17.39 28.07 -3.33
CA LEU A 461 -16.85 28.35 -4.66
C LEU A 461 -17.58 29.51 -5.35
N ALA A 462 -18.89 29.65 -5.15
CA ALA A 462 -19.67 30.76 -5.69
C ALA A 462 -19.32 32.12 -5.05
N GLN A 463 -18.88 32.11 -3.79
CA GLN A 463 -18.39 33.31 -3.10
C GLN A 463 -16.95 33.68 -3.52
N PHE A 464 -16.20 32.72 -4.08
CA PHE A 464 -14.86 32.96 -4.56
C PHE A 464 -14.90 33.80 -5.86
N LYS A 465 -14.78 35.11 -5.69
CA LYS A 465 -14.62 36.10 -6.76
C LYS A 465 -13.17 36.58 -6.73
N PRO A 466 -12.24 35.85 -7.36
CA PRO A 466 -10.87 36.33 -7.39
C PRO A 466 -10.84 37.65 -8.16
N ASP A 467 -10.04 38.58 -7.65
CA ASP A 467 -9.69 39.78 -8.40
C ASP A 467 -9.01 39.31 -9.70
N THR A 468 -9.69 39.51 -10.83
CA THR A 468 -9.28 38.96 -12.13
C THR A 468 -7.86 39.37 -12.46
N ASP A 469 -7.48 40.60 -12.14
CA ASP A 469 -6.17 41.19 -12.45
C ASP A 469 -5.01 40.45 -11.74
N LEU A 470 -5.23 39.86 -10.56
CA LEU A 470 -4.20 39.15 -9.78
C LEU A 470 -4.10 37.65 -10.11
N LEU A 471 -5.19 37.03 -10.60
CA LEU A 471 -5.18 35.63 -11.06
C LEU A 471 -5.06 35.47 -12.58
N GLU A 472 -5.19 36.55 -13.35
CA GLU A 472 -5.06 36.56 -14.82
C GLU A 472 -3.72 35.97 -15.30
N HIS A 473 -2.67 36.08 -14.48
CA HIS A 473 -1.35 35.52 -14.79
C HIS A 473 -1.23 34.01 -14.50
N HIS A 474 -2.27 33.39 -13.94
CA HIS A 474 -2.32 31.96 -13.59
C HIS A 474 -3.66 31.31 -13.99
N PRO A 475 -4.01 31.29 -15.31
CA PRO A 475 -5.30 30.81 -15.81
C PRO A 475 -5.62 29.38 -15.37
N HIS A 476 -4.61 28.52 -15.25
CA HIS A 476 -4.76 27.13 -14.80
C HIS A 476 -5.37 26.97 -13.39
N VAL A 477 -5.19 27.94 -12.49
CA VAL A 477 -5.79 27.89 -11.15
C VAL A 477 -7.27 28.28 -11.20
N ALA A 478 -7.62 29.29 -12.00
CA ALA A 478 -9.00 29.67 -12.24
C ALA A 478 -9.79 28.55 -12.94
N ASP A 479 -9.16 27.87 -13.91
CA ASP A 479 -9.74 26.69 -14.56
C ASP A 479 -9.97 25.55 -13.56
N GLN A 480 -9.01 25.28 -12.66
CA GLN A 480 -9.19 24.26 -11.60
C GLN A 480 -10.38 24.56 -10.67
N VAL A 481 -10.57 25.82 -10.27
CA VAL A 481 -11.72 26.24 -9.47
C VAL A 481 -13.03 26.04 -10.26
N ARG A 482 -13.04 26.41 -11.55
CA ARG A 482 -14.21 26.22 -12.44
C ARG A 482 -14.52 24.75 -12.66
N ASP A 483 -13.50 23.92 -12.84
CA ASP A 483 -13.63 22.48 -13.02
C ASP A 483 -14.15 21.81 -11.76
N LEU A 484 -13.68 22.23 -10.57
CA LEU A 484 -14.22 21.75 -9.30
C LEU A 484 -15.68 22.15 -9.14
N SER A 485 -16.03 23.41 -9.44
CA SER A 485 -17.43 23.86 -9.42
C SER A 485 -18.31 23.02 -10.35
N THR A 486 -17.79 22.68 -11.54
CA THR A 486 -18.47 21.82 -12.51
C THR A 486 -18.63 20.39 -11.99
N ALA A 487 -17.58 19.82 -11.40
CA ALA A 487 -17.61 18.49 -10.80
C ALA A 487 -18.65 18.38 -9.67
N ILE A 488 -18.67 19.37 -8.76
CA ILE A 488 -19.65 19.46 -7.67
C ILE A 488 -21.07 19.59 -8.20
N HIS A 489 -21.29 20.42 -9.23
CA HIS A 489 -22.59 20.55 -9.87
C HIS A 489 -23.11 19.22 -10.42
N TYR A 490 -22.27 18.48 -11.16
CA TYR A 490 -22.64 17.15 -11.67
C TYR A 490 -22.92 16.15 -10.55
N TYR A 491 -22.20 16.24 -9.43
CA TYR A 491 -22.42 15.36 -8.28
C TYR A 491 -23.77 15.61 -7.60
N ILE A 492 -24.13 16.88 -7.41
CA ILE A 492 -25.43 17.28 -6.85
C ILE A 492 -26.58 16.79 -7.75
N MET A 493 -26.38 16.78 -9.07
CA MET A 493 -27.38 16.29 -10.03
C MET A 493 -27.45 14.76 -10.14
N GLU A 494 -26.54 14.01 -9.52
CA GLU A 494 -26.49 12.55 -9.66
C GLU A 494 -27.64 11.88 -8.89
N THR A 495 -28.55 11.24 -9.63
CA THR A 495 -29.73 10.54 -9.08
C THR A 495 -29.49 9.06 -8.80
N LYS A 496 -28.24 8.59 -8.91
CA LYS A 496 -27.88 7.20 -8.64
C LYS A 496 -28.08 6.87 -7.15
N SER A 497 -28.56 5.65 -6.92
CA SER A 497 -28.94 5.10 -5.63
C SER A 497 -28.59 3.61 -5.58
N GLY A 498 -28.80 2.98 -4.42
CA GLY A 498 -28.46 1.58 -4.17
C GLY A 498 -27.31 1.42 -3.19
N LEU A 499 -27.04 0.18 -2.81
CA LEU A 499 -26.15 -0.13 -1.68
C LEU A 499 -24.76 0.52 -1.78
N TYR A 500 -24.16 0.59 -2.96
CA TYR A 500 -22.88 1.30 -3.17
C TYR A 500 -23.01 2.82 -3.01
N TYR A 501 -24.02 3.43 -3.65
CA TYR A 501 -24.23 4.88 -3.66
C TYR A 501 -24.73 5.46 -2.34
N GLU A 502 -25.12 4.59 -1.41
CA GLU A 502 -25.61 4.96 -0.09
C GLU A 502 -24.73 4.39 1.03
N SER A 503 -23.69 3.61 0.71
CA SER A 503 -22.79 3.05 1.72
C SER A 503 -22.06 4.15 2.50
N PRO A 504 -21.99 4.05 3.84
CA PRO A 504 -21.21 4.97 4.68
C PRO A 504 -19.76 5.11 4.23
N TRP A 505 -19.13 4.01 3.83
CA TRP A 505 -17.75 4.02 3.36
C TRP A 505 -17.61 4.80 2.07
N THR A 506 -18.41 4.47 1.05
CA THR A 506 -18.42 5.18 -0.25
C THR A 506 -18.75 6.67 -0.08
N MET A 507 -19.71 7.01 0.79
CA MET A 507 -20.06 8.41 1.04
C MET A 507 -18.94 9.17 1.76
N GLY A 508 -18.33 8.58 2.80
CA GLY A 508 -17.17 9.17 3.47
C GLY A 508 -15.98 9.37 2.51
N CYS A 509 -15.77 8.43 1.60
CA CYS A 509 -14.81 8.48 0.51
C CYS A 509 -15.07 9.64 -0.46
N HIS A 510 -16.31 9.83 -0.91
CA HIS A 510 -16.71 10.99 -1.71
C HIS A 510 -16.50 12.32 -0.97
N MET A 511 -16.85 12.39 0.32
CA MET A 511 -16.59 13.57 1.15
C MET A 511 -15.09 13.87 1.26
N LEU A 512 -14.27 12.84 1.48
CA LEU A 512 -12.82 12.97 1.53
C LEU A 512 -12.27 13.53 0.21
N GLU A 513 -12.79 13.08 -0.92
CA GLU A 513 -12.37 13.54 -2.24
C GLU A 513 -12.71 15.02 -2.45
N PHE A 514 -13.90 15.47 -2.05
CA PHE A 514 -14.25 16.90 -2.10
C PHE A 514 -13.33 17.75 -1.23
N LEU A 515 -13.11 17.34 0.02
CA LEU A 515 -12.26 18.08 0.95
C LEU A 515 -10.82 18.13 0.47
N THR A 516 -10.28 17.01 -0.01
CA THR A 516 -8.90 16.90 -0.49
C THR A 516 -8.68 17.74 -1.74
N THR A 517 -9.60 17.65 -2.71
CA THR A 517 -9.51 18.40 -3.96
C THR A 517 -9.72 19.90 -3.73
N ALA A 518 -10.71 20.29 -2.91
CA ALA A 518 -10.90 21.69 -2.52
C ALA A 518 -9.68 22.26 -1.79
N ASN A 519 -9.11 21.52 -0.84
CA ASN A 519 -7.91 21.92 -0.12
C ASN A 519 -6.70 22.07 -1.06
N ASN A 520 -6.47 21.12 -1.97
CA ASN A 520 -5.38 21.19 -2.93
C ASN A 520 -5.48 22.40 -3.87
N ILE A 521 -6.67 22.69 -4.37
CA ILE A 521 -6.92 23.86 -5.22
C ILE A 521 -6.79 25.15 -4.39
N GLY A 522 -7.38 25.20 -3.19
CA GLY A 522 -7.27 26.33 -2.27
C GLY A 522 -5.83 26.65 -1.89
N LEU A 523 -5.00 25.63 -1.65
CA LEU A 523 -3.56 25.82 -1.40
C LEU A 523 -2.81 26.38 -2.61
N ARG A 524 -3.24 26.07 -3.84
CA ARG A 524 -2.65 26.67 -5.05
C ARG A 524 -3.07 28.11 -5.22
N VAL A 525 -4.33 28.42 -4.96
CA VAL A 525 -4.82 29.80 -4.87
C VAL A 525 -3.97 30.56 -3.84
N CYS A 526 -3.82 30.05 -2.62
CA CYS A 526 -2.99 30.68 -1.59
C CYS A 526 -1.51 30.80 -1.98
N LYS A 527 -0.97 29.87 -2.78
CA LYS A 527 0.41 29.94 -3.30
C LYS A 527 0.60 31.01 -4.34
N ARG A 528 -0.37 31.23 -5.22
CA ARG A 528 -0.27 32.23 -6.30
C ARG A 528 -0.74 33.60 -5.85
N TYR A 529 -1.69 33.63 -4.94
CA TYR A 529 -2.25 34.82 -4.33
C TYR A 529 -1.49 35.14 -3.03
N ALA A 530 -0.34 35.81 -3.19
CA ALA A 530 0.63 36.08 -2.13
C ALA A 530 0.06 36.83 -0.91
N VAL A 531 -1.12 37.46 -1.04
CA VAL A 531 -1.80 38.22 0.02
C VAL A 531 -2.02 37.37 1.28
N PHE A 532 -2.57 36.16 1.13
CA PHE A 532 -2.88 35.31 2.29
C PHE A 532 -1.60 34.93 3.06
N GLN A 533 -0.57 34.48 2.34
CA GLN A 533 0.71 34.12 2.96
C GLN A 533 1.38 35.33 3.60
N SER A 534 1.29 36.48 2.93
CA SER A 534 1.87 37.73 3.42
C SER A 534 1.24 38.17 4.73
N ILE A 535 -0.09 38.08 4.85
CA ILE A 535 -0.82 38.37 6.08
C ILE A 535 -0.35 37.46 7.22
N LEU A 536 -0.23 36.15 6.97
CA LEU A 536 0.20 35.20 8.00
C LEU A 536 1.66 35.39 8.42
N HIS A 537 2.57 35.64 7.46
CA HIS A 537 3.98 35.93 7.75
C HIS A 537 4.15 37.24 8.50
N LEU A 538 3.42 38.30 8.10
CA LEU A 538 3.45 39.59 8.77
C LEU A 538 2.87 39.50 10.18
N TYR A 539 1.73 38.82 10.36
CA TYR A 539 1.14 38.58 11.67
C TYR A 539 2.11 37.83 12.60
N ASN A 540 2.75 36.76 12.12
CA ASN A 540 3.73 36.02 12.91
C ASN A 540 4.94 36.92 13.28
N ALA A 541 5.51 37.68 12.33
CA ALA A 541 6.60 38.61 12.61
C ALA A 541 6.22 39.66 13.67
N MET A 542 5.05 40.27 13.50
CA MET A 542 4.48 41.24 14.44
C MET A 542 4.30 40.68 15.86
N ARG A 543 3.84 39.43 15.98
CA ARG A 543 3.68 38.74 17.28
C ARG A 543 5.02 38.41 17.94
N ARG A 544 6.03 38.03 17.16
CA ARG A 544 7.35 37.58 17.65
C ARG A 544 8.29 38.72 17.98
N LEU A 545 8.24 39.81 17.23
CA LEU A 545 9.07 41.00 17.46
C LEU A 545 8.67 41.76 18.74
N ASN A 546 7.50 41.45 19.31
CA ASN A 546 6.99 41.99 20.58
C ASN A 546 7.30 43.49 20.76
N ILE A 547 7.07 44.28 19.71
CA ILE A 547 7.37 45.71 19.69
C ILE A 547 6.47 46.36 20.75
N LYS A 548 7.10 46.81 21.84
CA LYS A 548 6.41 47.28 23.06
C LYS A 548 5.41 48.42 22.79
N GLU A 549 5.62 49.21 21.74
CA GLU A 549 4.71 50.30 21.36
C GLU A 549 3.46 49.84 20.60
N LEU A 550 3.46 48.67 19.96
CA LEU A 550 2.36 48.21 19.10
C LEU A 550 1.39 47.25 19.80
N SER A 551 1.79 46.63 20.93
CA SER A 551 1.00 45.69 21.75
C SER A 551 -0.05 44.89 20.95
N ILE A 552 0.40 44.19 19.91
CA ILE A 552 -0.50 43.57 18.94
C ILE A 552 -1.28 42.45 19.64
N PRO A 553 -2.61 42.61 19.79
CA PRO A 553 -3.41 41.63 20.50
C PRO A 553 -3.36 40.30 19.74
N LYS A 554 -3.31 39.20 20.49
CA LYS A 554 -3.38 37.86 19.91
C LYS A 554 -4.73 37.73 19.20
N ASN A 555 -4.71 37.56 17.89
CA ASN A 555 -5.91 37.28 17.13
C ASN A 555 -6.07 35.76 17.02
N TYR A 556 -7.11 35.21 17.67
CA TYR A 556 -7.32 33.77 17.74
C TYR A 556 -7.43 33.11 16.36
N GLU A 557 -8.11 33.77 15.41
CA GLU A 557 -8.29 33.24 14.06
C GLU A 557 -6.99 33.21 13.27
N LEU A 558 -6.19 34.28 13.34
CA LEU A 558 -4.88 34.31 12.66
C LEU A 558 -3.90 33.29 13.27
N GLU A 559 -3.94 33.07 14.58
CA GLU A 559 -3.14 32.02 15.23
C GLU A 559 -3.54 30.62 14.74
N LYS A 560 -4.85 30.36 14.65
CA LYS A 560 -5.38 29.10 14.14
C LYS A 560 -4.98 28.90 12.67
N LEU A 561 -5.08 29.93 11.84
CA LEU A 561 -4.62 29.87 10.45
C LEU A 561 -3.11 29.64 10.36
N CYS A 562 -2.29 30.32 11.18
CA CYS A 562 -0.86 30.08 11.21
C CYS A 562 -0.51 28.63 11.55
N GLN A 563 -1.22 28.02 12.50
CA GLN A 563 -1.04 26.61 12.87
C GLN A 563 -1.52 25.65 11.78
N MET A 564 -2.73 25.87 11.23
CA MET A 564 -3.30 25.04 10.16
C MET A 564 -2.43 25.06 8.90
N PHE A 565 -1.83 26.21 8.58
CA PHE A 565 -1.03 26.40 7.36
C PHE A 565 0.48 26.37 7.62
N VAL A 566 0.94 25.77 8.74
CA VAL A 566 2.37 25.70 9.10
C VAL A 566 3.22 25.09 7.99
N TRP A 567 2.77 23.98 7.41
CA TRP A 567 3.45 23.33 6.29
C TRP A 567 3.35 24.11 4.97
N PRO A 568 2.16 24.45 4.47
CA PRO A 568 2.04 25.07 3.16
C PRO A 568 2.59 26.51 3.09
N VAL A 569 2.48 27.29 4.17
CA VAL A 569 2.87 28.72 4.22
C VAL A 569 4.24 28.91 4.87
N PHE A 570 4.57 28.15 5.92
CA PHE A 570 5.81 28.30 6.69
C PHE A 570 6.80 27.14 6.51
N LYS A 571 6.50 26.14 5.65
CA LYS A 571 7.37 24.98 5.36
C LYS A 571 7.72 24.13 6.59
N GLY A 572 6.79 24.06 7.54
CA GLY A 572 6.86 23.15 8.69
C GLY A 572 7.09 23.85 10.02
N ASN A 573 7.73 25.03 10.03
CA ASN A 573 7.98 25.79 11.25
C ASN A 573 7.70 27.29 11.06
N MET A 574 6.98 27.89 12.00
CA MET A 574 6.80 29.34 12.02
C MET A 574 8.14 30.04 12.32
N PRO A 575 8.56 31.02 11.51
CA PRO A 575 9.80 31.76 11.73
C PRO A 575 9.83 32.41 13.11
N MET A 576 10.98 32.31 13.77
CA MET A 576 11.26 32.97 15.04
C MET A 576 12.17 34.21 14.87
N SER A 577 12.91 34.26 13.76
CA SER A 577 13.82 35.33 13.34
C SER A 577 13.93 35.33 11.80
N GLY A 578 14.70 36.25 11.21
CA GLY A 578 14.95 36.25 9.76
C GLY A 578 13.72 36.51 8.89
N PHE A 579 12.71 37.21 9.44
CA PHE A 579 11.39 37.38 8.83
C PHE A 579 11.42 37.93 7.41
N LEU A 580 12.32 38.90 7.13
CA LEU A 580 12.44 39.51 5.80
C LEU A 580 12.89 38.49 4.75
N SER A 581 13.90 37.67 5.05
CA SER A 581 14.42 36.64 4.14
C SER A 581 13.38 35.56 3.85
N VAL A 582 12.67 35.11 4.89
CA VAL A 582 11.60 34.10 4.75
C VAL A 582 10.41 34.66 3.98
N PHE A 583 10.04 35.92 4.24
CA PHE A 583 8.95 36.60 3.54
C PHE A 583 9.27 36.80 2.05
N LEU A 584 10.47 37.28 1.71
CA LEU A 584 10.91 37.43 0.32
C LEU A 584 10.97 36.10 -0.42
N LEU A 585 11.42 35.03 0.23
CA LEU A 585 11.40 33.69 -0.35
C LEU A 585 9.96 33.19 -0.61
N ALA A 586 9.04 33.45 0.31
CA ALA A 586 7.63 33.11 0.14
C ALA A 586 6.99 33.89 -1.03
N LEU A 587 7.29 35.18 -1.16
CA LEU A 587 6.86 36.03 -2.28
C LEU A 587 7.52 35.66 -3.63
N TYR A 588 8.76 35.19 -3.61
CA TYR A 588 9.44 34.69 -4.81
C TYR A 588 8.77 33.41 -5.30
N GLN A 589 8.48 32.48 -4.39
CA GLN A 589 7.81 31.21 -4.71
C GLN A 589 6.35 31.38 -5.19
N SER A 590 5.69 32.50 -4.88
CA SER A 590 4.34 32.79 -5.39
C SER A 590 4.30 33.21 -6.86
N GLY A 591 5.45 33.48 -7.49
CA GLY A 591 5.54 33.96 -8.88
C GLY A 591 5.25 35.46 -9.02
N THR A 592 5.03 36.18 -7.92
CA THR A 592 4.85 37.64 -7.90
C THR A 592 6.17 38.41 -8.11
N ALA A 593 7.33 37.76 -7.91
CA ALA A 593 8.63 38.40 -7.99
C ALA A 593 9.17 38.61 -9.42
N ASP A 594 8.61 37.94 -10.44
CA ASP A 594 9.04 38.17 -11.84
C ASP A 594 8.70 39.59 -12.34
N ASN A 595 7.81 40.31 -11.63
CA ASN A 595 7.36 41.65 -12.00
C ASN A 595 7.57 42.73 -10.92
N VAL A 596 8.12 42.39 -9.75
CA VAL A 596 8.55 43.40 -8.79
C VAL A 596 10.03 43.64 -9.00
N LYS A 597 10.38 44.79 -9.62
CA LYS A 597 11.72 45.36 -9.44
C LYS A 597 11.90 45.60 -7.94
N ILE A 598 12.48 44.64 -7.24
CA ILE A 598 12.89 44.81 -5.85
C ILE A 598 13.94 45.92 -5.89
N PRO A 599 13.65 47.13 -5.37
CA PRO A 599 14.66 48.15 -5.31
C PRO A 599 15.61 47.72 -4.20
N PHE A 600 16.75 47.17 -4.57
CA PHE A 600 17.89 47.12 -3.67
C PHE A 600 18.35 48.57 -3.48
N SER A 601 18.00 49.16 -2.34
CA SER A 601 18.65 50.35 -1.78
C SER A 601 18.96 50.12 -0.33
#